data_AF-A0A3B3ZHF3-F1
#
_entry.id   AF-A0A3B3ZHF3-F1
#
_cell.length_a   1.000
_cell.length_b   1.000
_cell.length_c   1.000
_cell.angle_alpha   90.00
_cell.angle_beta   90.00
_cell.angle_gamma   90.00
#
_symmetry.space_group_name_H-M   'P 1'
#
loop_
_entity.id
_entity.type
_entity.pdbx_description
1 polymer ?
#
loop_
_entity_poly.entity_id
_entity_poly.type
_entity_poly.pdbx_seq_one_letter_code
_entity_poly.pdbx_strand_id
1 'polypeptide(L)'
;MSFLRGNTIIRSKTFSPGPQSQYICRINRSDSDSSTLSKKSPFVRNASERRSMRMKKPTVVVKPLDGLLRTSLDLELDLQVTRTRQARLTQELHVLRELKSQLERARQEGQRELPLWVKEDERFRLLLQQAEKQEQLQEQRVGKMMRAAAKDVNKMRVQSRKEVPEVQTFR
;
A
#
# COMPACT_ATOMS: atom_id res chain seq x y z
N MET A 1 -9.34 51.74 56.46
CA MET A 1 -9.05 52.35 55.15
C MET A 1 -9.21 51.27 54.09
N SER A 2 -10.24 51.37 53.25
CA SER A 2 -10.55 50.41 52.18
C SER A 2 -10.23 51.03 50.83
N PHE A 3 -9.35 50.41 50.05
CA PHE A 3 -8.99 50.87 48.71
C PHE A 3 -9.99 50.32 47.70
N LEU A 4 -10.95 51.16 47.28
CA LEU A 4 -11.82 50.94 46.13
C LEU A 4 -11.01 51.13 44.85
N ARG A 5 -10.59 50.05 44.20
CA ARG A 5 -9.99 50.10 42.86
C ARG A 5 -11.11 50.04 41.82
N GLY A 6 -11.54 51.20 41.36
CA GLY A 6 -12.46 51.34 40.24
C GLY A 6 -11.82 50.82 38.95
N ASN A 7 -12.38 49.73 38.41
CA ASN A 7 -12.13 49.30 37.05
C ASN A 7 -13.44 49.39 36.27
N THR A 8 -13.68 50.54 35.63
CA THR A 8 -14.73 50.68 34.62
C THR A 8 -14.25 49.96 33.34
N ILE A 9 -14.45 48.64 33.27
CA ILE A 9 -14.19 47.89 32.04
C ILE A 9 -15.37 48.15 31.10
N ILE A 10 -15.21 49.06 30.14
CA ILE A 10 -16.17 49.24 29.04
C ILE A 10 -16.03 48.02 28.12
N ARG A 11 -16.86 47.01 28.37
CA ARG A 11 -16.99 45.84 27.50
C ARG A 11 -17.83 46.27 26.29
N SER A 12 -17.30 46.10 25.09
CA SER A 12 -18.13 46.17 23.89
C SER A 12 -19.34 45.23 24.07
N LYS A 13 -20.53 45.71 23.72
CA LYS A 13 -21.79 44.95 23.79
C LYS A 13 -21.65 43.67 22.97
N THR A 14 -21.18 42.62 23.63
CA THR A 14 -21.13 41.27 23.08
C THR A 14 -22.45 40.62 23.49
N PHE A 15 -23.26 40.34 22.47
CA PHE A 15 -24.56 39.67 22.55
C PHE A 15 -24.38 38.32 23.23
N SER A 16 -24.56 38.30 24.54
CA SER A 16 -24.63 37.07 25.33
C SER A 16 -26.12 36.80 25.55
N PRO A 17 -26.71 35.78 24.91
CA PRO A 17 -28.12 35.48 25.14
C PRO A 17 -28.23 34.96 26.58
N GLY A 18 -28.81 35.77 27.46
CA GLY A 18 -29.17 35.32 28.80
C GLY A 18 -30.27 34.26 28.76
N PRO A 19 -30.39 33.40 29.78
CA PRO A 19 -31.31 32.25 29.82
C PRO A 19 -32.81 32.63 29.83
N GLN A 20 -33.15 33.91 29.73
CA GLN A 20 -34.53 34.42 29.79
C GLN A 20 -34.95 35.25 28.56
N SER A 21 -34.11 35.38 27.52
CA SER A 21 -34.46 36.15 26.32
C SER A 21 -34.53 35.27 25.09
N GLN A 22 -35.71 34.73 24.79
CA GLN A 22 -35.99 34.04 23.52
C GLN A 22 -36.07 35.07 22.38
N TYR A 23 -34.92 35.41 21.79
CA TYR A 23 -34.88 36.27 20.62
C TYR A 23 -35.30 35.46 19.39
N ILE A 24 -36.56 35.61 18.93
CA ILE A 24 -37.06 34.95 17.73
C ILE A 24 -36.66 35.80 16.53
N CYS A 25 -35.54 35.44 15.89
CA CYS A 25 -35.18 35.98 14.59
C CYS A 25 -36.18 35.46 13.53
N ARG A 26 -37.25 36.21 13.26
CA ARG A 26 -38.11 35.96 12.10
C ARG A 26 -37.34 36.32 10.83
N ILE A 27 -36.61 35.35 10.29
CA ILE A 27 -36.10 35.44 8.92
C ILE A 27 -37.27 35.08 8.01
N ASN A 28 -37.65 35.99 7.11
CA ASN A 28 -38.51 35.68 5.98
C ASN A 28 -37.78 34.66 5.09
N ARG A 29 -37.97 33.38 5.37
CA ARG A 29 -37.51 32.27 4.51
C ARG A 29 -38.75 31.71 3.86
N SER A 30 -38.76 31.64 2.53
CA SER A 30 -39.74 30.89 1.76
C SER A 30 -39.87 29.48 2.36
N ASP A 31 -41.11 28.99 2.51
CA ASP A 31 -41.47 27.69 3.08
C ASP A 31 -41.00 26.52 2.17
N SER A 32 -39.69 26.35 2.01
CA SER A 32 -39.12 25.11 1.47
C SER A 32 -38.97 24.12 2.62
N ASP A 33 -40.00 23.30 2.81
CA ASP A 33 -40.13 22.26 3.85
C ASP A 33 -39.16 21.06 3.72
N SER A 34 -37.98 21.22 3.12
CA SER A 34 -37.04 20.11 2.91
C SER A 34 -36.03 19.91 4.06
N SER A 35 -36.37 20.29 5.30
CA SER A 35 -35.51 19.95 6.45
C SER A 35 -36.30 19.72 7.73
N THR A 36 -37.17 18.71 7.71
CA THR A 36 -37.50 17.97 8.93
C THR A 36 -36.79 16.62 8.87
N LEU A 37 -35.45 16.65 8.94
CA LEU A 37 -34.64 15.45 9.15
C LEU A 37 -35.16 14.78 10.44
N SER A 38 -35.83 13.64 10.25
CA SER A 38 -36.54 12.95 11.31
C SER A 38 -35.57 12.63 12.46
N LYS A 39 -35.96 13.07 13.64
CA LYS A 39 -35.25 12.95 14.90
C LYS A 39 -34.96 11.47 15.18
N LYS A 40 -33.71 10.99 15.01
CA LYS A 40 -33.13 9.79 15.68
C LYS A 40 -31.69 9.41 15.27
N SER A 41 -30.98 10.14 14.42
CA SER A 41 -29.55 9.83 14.20
C SER A 41 -28.65 10.65 15.13
N PRO A 42 -27.68 10.03 15.84
CA PRO A 42 -26.66 10.75 16.58
C PRO A 42 -25.92 11.74 15.68
N PHE A 43 -25.55 12.90 16.22
CA PHE A 43 -24.78 13.88 15.47
C PHE A 43 -23.40 13.32 15.14
N VAL A 44 -23.18 12.94 13.88
CA VAL A 44 -21.87 12.54 13.38
C VAL A 44 -21.24 13.72 12.64
N ARG A 45 -20.14 14.25 13.20
CA ARG A 45 -19.33 15.27 12.52
C ARG A 45 -18.84 14.70 11.18
N ASN A 46 -19.08 15.45 10.11
CA ASN A 46 -18.72 15.07 8.74
C ASN A 46 -19.48 13.86 8.15
N ALA A 47 -20.70 13.57 8.59
CA ALA A 47 -21.61 12.68 7.85
C ALA A 47 -21.77 13.18 6.41
N SER A 48 -21.80 12.26 5.43
CA SER A 48 -21.91 12.58 4.00
C SER A 48 -23.12 13.48 3.70
N GLU A 49 -24.26 13.20 4.34
CA GLU A 49 -25.51 13.97 4.28
C GLU A 49 -25.38 15.42 4.78
N ARG A 50 -24.33 15.72 5.57
CA ARG A 50 -24.05 17.05 6.16
C ARG A 50 -22.79 17.70 5.59
N ARG A 51 -22.02 17.01 4.74
CA ARG A 51 -20.84 17.59 4.10
C ARG A 51 -21.27 18.54 2.99
N SER A 52 -20.74 19.75 2.99
CA SER A 52 -20.91 20.66 1.86
C SER A 52 -20.37 20.01 0.59
N MET A 53 -21.11 20.08 -0.52
CA MET A 53 -20.63 19.78 -1.87
C MET A 53 -19.56 20.78 -2.38
N ARG A 54 -18.92 21.53 -1.47
CA ARG A 54 -17.81 22.40 -1.83
C ARG A 54 -16.66 21.51 -2.28
N MET A 55 -16.52 21.38 -3.60
CA MET A 55 -15.35 20.77 -4.23
C MET A 55 -14.11 21.39 -3.58
N LYS A 56 -13.37 20.59 -2.81
CA LYS A 56 -12.04 20.99 -2.37
C LYS A 56 -11.25 21.12 -3.66
N LYS A 57 -10.83 22.35 -3.97
CA LYS A 57 -9.92 22.64 -5.07
C LYS A 57 -8.79 21.60 -4.97
N PRO A 58 -8.51 20.82 -6.03
CA PRO A 58 -7.49 19.78 -5.94
C PRO A 58 -6.23 20.45 -5.40
N THR A 59 -5.71 19.91 -4.31
CA THR A 59 -4.42 20.33 -3.78
C THR A 59 -3.46 20.24 -4.95
N VAL A 60 -3.01 21.40 -5.43
CA VAL A 60 -1.91 21.49 -6.37
C VAL A 60 -0.83 20.60 -5.77
N VAL A 61 -0.40 19.59 -6.54
CA VAL A 61 0.72 18.75 -6.15
C VAL A 61 1.93 19.66 -6.14
N VAL A 62 2.16 20.31 -5.00
CA VAL A 62 3.39 21.02 -4.74
C VAL A 62 4.43 19.92 -4.75
N LYS A 63 5.36 19.96 -5.71
CA LYS A 63 6.58 19.15 -5.65
C LYS A 63 7.11 19.27 -4.22
N PRO A 64 7.40 18.18 -3.51
CA PRO A 64 7.74 18.29 -2.12
C PRO A 64 8.94 19.21 -2.02
N LEU A 65 8.79 20.32 -1.31
CA LEU A 65 9.91 21.16 -0.89
C LEU A 65 10.64 20.44 0.26
N ASP A 66 10.76 19.10 0.19
CA ASP A 66 11.28 18.20 1.22
C ASP A 66 12.75 18.46 1.52
N GLY A 67 13.45 19.17 0.64
CA GLY A 67 14.82 19.63 0.85
C GLY A 67 14.94 21.01 1.51
N LEU A 68 13.93 21.89 1.40
CA LEU A 68 14.05 23.30 1.82
C LEU A 68 13.34 23.61 3.15
N LEU A 69 12.45 22.73 3.63
CA LEU A 69 11.73 22.89 4.91
C LEU A 69 12.15 21.88 5.98
N ARG A 70 13.13 21.01 5.69
CA ARG A 70 13.56 19.98 6.62
C ARG A 70 14.37 20.62 7.74
N THR A 71 13.80 20.61 8.92
CA THR A 71 14.39 21.17 10.13
C THR A 71 15.41 20.19 10.73
N SER A 72 16.25 20.67 11.65
CA SER A 72 17.16 19.80 12.42
C SER A 72 16.40 18.69 13.17
N LEU A 73 15.18 18.98 13.66
CA LEU A 73 14.31 18.01 14.30
C LEU A 73 13.88 16.90 13.32
N ASP A 74 13.54 17.25 12.08
CA ASP A 74 13.12 16.27 11.07
C ASP A 74 14.27 15.29 10.75
N LEU A 75 15.51 15.80 10.68
CA LEU A 75 16.70 14.96 10.48
C LEU A 75 16.92 13.98 11.65
N GLU A 76 16.69 14.41 12.89
CA GLU A 76 16.80 13.54 14.06
C GLU A 76 15.72 12.46 14.07
N LEU A 77 14.48 12.81 13.70
CA LEU A 77 13.39 11.84 13.56
C LEU A 77 13.71 10.83 12.46
N ASP A 78 14.18 11.26 11.30
CA ASP A 78 14.59 10.37 10.21
C ASP A 78 15.75 9.45 10.62
N LEU A 79 16.72 9.98 11.37
CA LEU A 79 17.81 9.19 11.93
C LEU A 79 17.27 8.09 12.87
N GLN A 80 16.27 8.39 13.70
CA GLN A 80 15.66 7.39 14.59
C GLN A 80 14.85 6.35 13.81
N VAL A 81 14.10 6.76 12.79
CA VAL A 81 13.37 5.86 11.90
C VAL A 81 14.34 4.90 11.20
N THR A 82 15.42 5.42 10.65
CA THR A 82 16.43 4.60 9.96
C THR A 82 17.14 3.66 10.93
N ARG A 83 17.53 4.11 12.13
CA ARG A 83 18.13 3.26 13.17
C ARG A 83 17.20 2.13 13.60
N THR A 84 15.92 2.45 13.85
CA THR A 84 14.92 1.44 14.25
C THR A 84 14.74 0.39 13.16
N ARG A 85 14.63 0.84 11.90
CA ARG A 85 14.54 -0.05 10.74
C ARG A 85 15.79 -0.92 10.61
N GLN A 86 16.97 -0.33 10.75
CA GLN A 86 18.25 -1.05 10.67
C GLN A 86 18.37 -2.09 11.77
N ALA A 87 18.00 -1.76 13.01
CA ALA A 87 18.02 -2.69 14.13
C ALA A 87 17.09 -3.89 13.86
N ARG A 88 15.86 -3.63 13.40
CA ARG A 88 14.92 -4.67 13.00
C ARG A 88 15.48 -5.57 11.90
N LEU A 89 15.99 -4.99 10.81
CA LEU A 89 16.58 -5.76 9.70
C LEU A 89 17.80 -6.58 10.15
N THR A 90 18.59 -6.05 11.08
CA THR A 90 19.75 -6.76 11.64
C THR A 90 19.31 -7.99 12.44
N GLN A 91 18.25 -7.86 13.24
CA GLN A 91 17.64 -8.99 13.96
C GLN A 91 17.08 -10.03 12.98
N GLU A 92 16.34 -9.61 11.96
CA GLU A 92 15.81 -10.51 10.92
C GLU A 92 16.95 -11.25 10.20
N LEU A 93 18.03 -10.56 9.83
CA LEU A 93 19.22 -11.19 9.24
C LEU A 93 19.88 -12.19 10.18
N HIS A 94 19.92 -11.91 11.49
CA HIS A 94 20.46 -12.84 12.48
C HIS A 94 19.64 -14.14 12.53
N VAL A 95 18.31 -14.02 12.66
CA VAL A 95 17.38 -15.17 12.65
C VAL A 95 17.53 -15.98 11.36
N LEU A 96 17.60 -15.32 10.20
CA LEU A 96 17.76 -16.01 8.92
C LEU A 96 19.10 -16.74 8.81
N ARG A 97 20.19 -16.17 9.32
CA ARG A 97 21.50 -16.83 9.35
C ARG A 97 21.50 -18.05 10.27
N GLU A 98 20.83 -17.95 11.42
CA GLU A 98 20.67 -19.07 12.34
C GLU A 98 19.88 -20.20 11.70
N LEU A 99 18.70 -19.89 11.13
CA LEU A 99 17.88 -20.87 10.41
C LEU A 99 18.65 -21.53 9.27
N LYS A 100 19.40 -20.75 8.48
CA LYS A 100 20.26 -21.30 7.43
C LYS A 100 21.27 -22.29 8.00
N SER A 101 21.96 -21.93 9.09
CA SER A 101 22.94 -22.83 9.72
C SER A 101 22.28 -24.12 10.25
N GLN A 102 21.09 -24.03 10.82
CA GLN A 102 20.32 -25.19 11.27
C GLN A 102 19.94 -26.10 10.09
N LEU A 103 19.46 -25.52 8.98
CA LEU A 103 19.12 -26.27 7.76
C LEU A 103 20.35 -26.92 7.12
N GLU A 104 21.49 -26.23 7.10
CA GLU A 104 22.75 -26.79 6.60
C GLU A 104 23.23 -27.97 7.44
N ARG A 105 23.11 -27.88 8.78
CA ARG A 105 23.40 -28.99 9.69
C ARG A 105 22.46 -30.18 9.46
N ALA A 106 21.15 -29.95 9.44
CA ALA A 106 20.17 -31.00 9.14
C ALA A 106 20.42 -31.66 7.77
N ARG A 107 20.83 -30.86 6.76
CA ARG A 107 21.21 -31.37 5.44
C ARG A 107 22.46 -32.25 5.50
N GLN A 108 23.48 -31.88 6.28
CA GLN A 108 24.69 -32.70 6.49
C GLN A 108 24.37 -34.01 7.22
N GLU A 109 23.44 -33.97 8.16
CA GLU A 109 22.90 -35.14 8.87
C GLU A 109 22.03 -36.05 7.98
N GLY A 110 21.81 -35.67 6.71
CA GLY A 110 21.04 -36.45 5.75
C GLY A 110 19.52 -36.23 5.82
N GLN A 111 19.05 -35.31 6.65
CA GLN A 111 17.65 -34.90 6.68
C GLN A 111 17.35 -34.03 5.45
N ARG A 112 16.93 -34.68 4.37
CA ARG A 112 16.49 -34.00 3.13
C ARG A 112 15.00 -33.69 3.12
N GLU A 113 14.28 -34.18 4.11
CA GLU A 113 12.84 -33.98 4.19
C GLU A 113 12.49 -32.68 4.89
N LEU A 114 11.45 -32.02 4.39
CA LEU A 114 10.84 -30.88 5.06
C LEU A 114 10.40 -31.28 6.48
N PRO A 115 10.62 -30.43 7.51
CA PRO A 115 10.10 -30.65 8.84
C PRO A 115 8.58 -30.89 8.83
N LEU A 116 8.08 -31.75 9.71
CA LEU A 116 6.66 -32.15 9.75
C LEU A 116 5.72 -30.93 9.84
N TRP A 117 6.04 -29.96 10.70
CA TRP A 117 5.26 -28.74 10.86
C TRP A 117 5.17 -27.89 9.58
N VAL A 118 6.16 -27.96 8.68
CA VAL A 118 6.14 -27.27 7.39
C VAL A 118 5.25 -28.02 6.40
N LYS A 119 5.33 -29.36 6.39
CA LYS A 119 4.48 -30.22 5.54
C LYS A 119 2.99 -30.08 5.90
N GLU A 120 2.71 -29.85 7.18
CA GLU A 120 1.36 -29.68 7.71
C GLU A 120 0.77 -28.27 7.48
N ASP A 121 1.58 -27.23 7.26
CA ASP A 121 1.08 -25.86 7.00
C ASP A 121 0.28 -25.81 5.68
N GLU A 122 -1.03 -25.60 5.79
CA GLU A 122 -1.97 -25.47 4.67
C GLU A 122 -1.54 -24.41 3.66
N ARG A 123 -0.99 -23.27 4.13
CA ARG A 123 -0.57 -22.17 3.24
C ARG A 123 0.61 -22.59 2.38
N PHE A 124 1.55 -23.33 2.98
CA PHE A 124 2.70 -23.85 2.27
C PHE A 124 2.28 -24.92 1.25
N ARG A 125 1.33 -25.78 1.61
CA ARG A 125 0.78 -26.79 0.70
C ARG A 125 0.07 -26.17 -0.51
N LEU A 126 -0.73 -25.12 -0.27
CA LEU A 126 -1.40 -24.37 -1.35
C LEU A 126 -0.38 -23.67 -2.26
N LEU A 127 0.68 -23.10 -1.68
CA LEU A 127 1.77 -22.47 -2.45
C LEU A 127 2.50 -23.49 -3.34
N LEU A 128 2.82 -24.67 -2.81
CA LEU A 128 3.43 -25.76 -3.58
C LEU A 128 2.53 -26.19 -4.75
N GLN A 129 1.23 -26.42 -4.50
CA GLN A 129 0.30 -26.76 -5.58
C GLN A 129 0.21 -25.67 -6.67
N GLN A 130 0.31 -24.39 -6.29
CA GLN A 130 0.33 -23.30 -7.27
C GLN A 130 1.63 -23.28 -8.07
N ALA A 131 2.78 -23.51 -7.42
CA ALA A 131 4.08 -23.58 -8.09
C ALA A 131 4.14 -24.74 -9.08
N GLU A 132 3.69 -25.95 -8.69
CA GLU A 132 3.62 -27.12 -9.58
C GLU A 132 2.74 -26.88 -10.81
N LYS A 133 1.58 -26.23 -10.64
CA LYS A 133 0.71 -25.86 -11.77
C LYS A 133 1.39 -24.87 -12.72
N GLN A 134 2.13 -23.91 -12.20
CA GLN A 134 2.86 -22.94 -13.01
C GLN A 134 4.01 -23.62 -13.78
N GLU A 135 4.74 -24.52 -13.14
CA GLU A 135 5.81 -25.30 -13.76
C GLU A 135 5.26 -26.17 -14.91
N GLN A 136 4.18 -26.91 -14.68
CA GLN A 136 3.55 -27.72 -15.73
C GLN A 136 3.10 -26.88 -16.93
N LEU A 137 2.53 -25.70 -16.69
CA LEU A 137 2.15 -24.78 -17.77
C LEU A 137 3.38 -24.28 -18.54
N GLN A 138 4.47 -23.97 -17.83
CA GLN A 138 5.72 -23.55 -18.43
C GLN A 138 6.35 -24.68 -19.27
N GLU A 139 6.41 -25.89 -18.73
CA GLU A 139 6.93 -27.07 -19.41
C GLU A 139 6.12 -27.40 -20.67
N GLN A 140 4.79 -27.32 -20.60
CA GLN A 140 3.94 -27.48 -21.79
C GLN A 140 4.21 -26.43 -22.86
N ARG A 141 4.44 -25.17 -22.47
CA ARG A 141 4.79 -24.09 -23.42
C ARG A 141 6.14 -24.34 -24.07
N VAL A 142 7.15 -24.70 -23.29
CA VAL A 142 8.49 -25.06 -23.79
C VAL A 142 8.38 -26.27 -24.72
N GLY A 143 7.63 -27.30 -24.34
CA GLY A 143 7.42 -28.48 -25.18
C GLY A 143 6.73 -28.18 -26.51
N LYS A 144 5.78 -27.24 -26.55
CA LYS A 144 5.17 -26.78 -27.82
C LYS A 144 6.19 -26.04 -28.69
N MET A 145 6.99 -25.17 -28.09
CA MET A 145 8.04 -24.43 -28.78
C MET A 145 9.11 -25.37 -29.35
N MET A 146 9.57 -26.34 -28.56
CA MET A 146 10.53 -27.36 -29.01
C MET A 146 9.99 -28.18 -30.18
N ARG A 147 8.70 -28.59 -30.12
CA ARG A 147 8.06 -29.31 -31.23
C ARG A 147 7.94 -28.44 -32.49
N ALA A 148 7.63 -27.16 -32.35
CA ALA A 148 7.59 -26.23 -33.49
C ALA A 148 8.98 -26.09 -34.13
N ALA A 149 10.01 -25.82 -33.32
CA ALA A 149 11.40 -25.75 -33.77
C ALA A 149 11.85 -27.04 -34.46
N ALA A 150 11.51 -28.21 -33.92
CA ALA A 150 11.84 -29.50 -34.52
C ALA A 150 11.15 -29.70 -35.89
N LYS A 151 9.88 -29.28 -36.03
CA LYS A 151 9.17 -29.32 -37.31
C LYS A 151 9.84 -28.43 -38.35
N ASP A 152 10.25 -27.24 -37.97
CA ASP A 152 10.88 -26.30 -38.89
C ASP A 152 12.29 -26.77 -39.29
N VAL A 153 13.09 -27.30 -38.37
CA VAL A 153 14.36 -27.97 -38.71
C VAL A 153 14.14 -29.12 -39.68
N ASN A 154 13.12 -29.95 -39.47
CA ASN A 154 12.80 -31.04 -40.38
C ASN A 154 12.38 -30.53 -41.77
N LYS A 155 11.58 -29.46 -41.86
CA LYS A 155 11.26 -28.82 -43.15
C LYS A 155 12.51 -28.29 -43.85
N MET A 156 13.37 -27.57 -43.14
CA MET A 156 14.64 -27.06 -43.68
C MET A 156 15.53 -28.18 -44.19
N ARG A 157 15.63 -29.31 -43.47
CA ARG A 157 16.36 -30.50 -43.93
C ARG A 157 15.76 -31.10 -45.21
N VAL A 158 14.43 -31.14 -45.32
CA VAL A 158 13.75 -31.65 -46.52
C VAL A 158 13.97 -30.70 -47.71
N GLN A 159 13.93 -29.39 -47.49
CA GLN A 159 14.21 -28.38 -48.52
C GLN A 159 15.68 -28.43 -48.98
N SER A 160 16.62 -28.48 -48.04
CA SER A 160 18.06 -28.61 -48.30
C SER A 160 18.45 -29.91 -49.00
N ARG A 161 17.65 -30.98 -48.92
CA ARG A 161 17.87 -32.21 -49.70
C ARG A 161 17.36 -32.10 -51.14
N LYS A 162 16.42 -31.20 -51.41
CA LYS A 162 15.88 -30.93 -52.76
C LYS A 162 16.74 -29.92 -53.52
N GLU A 163 17.38 -29.00 -52.80
CA GLU A 163 18.36 -28.07 -53.37
C GLU A 163 19.75 -28.74 -53.35
N VAL A 164 20.39 -28.86 -54.53
CA VAL A 164 21.78 -29.29 -54.61
C VAL A 164 22.64 -28.21 -53.94
N PRO A 165 23.57 -28.52 -53.03
CA PRO A 165 24.41 -27.51 -52.42
C PRO A 165 25.22 -26.82 -53.53
N GLU A 166 25.04 -25.50 -53.69
CA GLU A 166 25.90 -24.71 -54.57
C GLU A 166 27.28 -24.61 -53.91
N VAL A 167 28.17 -25.54 -54.26
CA VAL A 167 29.55 -25.53 -53.78
C VAL A 167 30.28 -24.43 -54.53
N GLN A 168 30.39 -23.25 -53.91
CA GLN A 168 31.34 -22.23 -54.38
C GLN A 168 32.75 -22.74 -54.13
N THR A 169 33.37 -23.28 -55.18
CA THR A 169 34.80 -23.58 -55.18
C THR A 169 35.57 -22.28 -55.39
N PHE A 170 36.38 -21.90 -54.40
CA PHE A 170 37.36 -20.83 -54.56
C PHE A 170 38.58 -21.36 -55.33
N ARG A 171 39.07 -20.54 -56.25
CA ARG A 171 40.21 -20.84 -57.14
C ARG A 171 41.51 -20.30 -56.57
#